data_AF-A0A831XYK6-F1
#
_entry.id   AF-A0A831XYK6-F1
#
_cell.length_a   1.000
_cell.length_b   1.000
_cell.length_c   1.000
_cell.angle_alpha   90.00
_cell.angle_beta   90.00
_cell.angle_gamma   90.00
#
_symmetry.space_group_name_H-M   'P 1'
#
loop_
_entity.id
_entity.type
_entity.pdbx_description
1 polymer ?
#
loop_
_entity_poly.entity_id
_entity_poly.type
_entity_poly.pdbx_seq_one_letter_code
_entity_poly.pdbx_strand_id
1 'polypeptide(L)'
;MKRAGGRDEWQVWATTDRLAAGRRKLRDALAEIVRKAVENGWVNKETTDRWLDKLRSGLTLREGWPKYEVGLVKGALAVRYTSISIKGIEREARRLRAMGLVEGRHFAVKMLEGGREGYVSILREGLAYAVWLSIHGSGEQRRLAAEFIGYMLERAGEEGKEVHEKAVKIVKRGREVGSLRLADVRGAEVEVRGKMHVVGVLGGGAQPEKGWSGKILLRIKITAEG
;
A
#
# COMPACT_ATOMS: atom_id res chain seq x y z
N MET A 1 -10.85 30.70 5.66
CA MET A 1 -10.95 31.72 4.59
C MET A 1 -11.73 32.88 5.17
N LYS A 2 -11.14 34.07 5.20
CA LYS A 2 -11.83 35.29 5.59
C LYS A 2 -11.68 36.29 4.44
N ARG A 3 -12.76 37.02 4.12
CA ARG A 3 -12.67 38.15 3.20
C ARG A 3 -11.87 39.24 3.92
N ALA A 4 -10.75 39.67 3.35
CA ALA A 4 -10.05 40.83 3.89
C ALA A 4 -10.93 42.05 3.63
N GLY A 5 -11.17 42.88 4.64
CA GLY A 5 -12.18 43.95 4.58
C GLY A 5 -12.09 44.81 3.31
N GLY A 6 -13.24 45.31 2.83
CA GLY A 6 -13.38 46.32 1.77
C GLY A 6 -12.83 45.99 0.36
N ARG A 7 -11.95 45.01 0.22
CA ARG A 7 -11.30 44.62 -1.04
C ARG A 7 -11.77 43.23 -1.47
N ASP A 8 -11.72 42.95 -2.77
CA ASP A 8 -11.99 41.63 -3.33
C ASP A 8 -10.79 40.67 -3.17
N GLU A 9 -10.24 40.64 -1.96
CA GLU A 9 -9.13 39.78 -1.56
C GLU A 9 -9.58 38.75 -0.51
N TRP A 10 -9.17 37.50 -0.72
CA TRP A 10 -9.45 36.40 0.19
C TRP A 10 -8.18 35.92 0.86
N GLN A 11 -8.14 35.97 2.20
CA GLN A 11 -7.03 35.43 2.98
C GLN A 11 -7.34 33.99 3.43
N VAL A 12 -6.40 33.08 3.14
CA VAL A 12 -6.44 31.67 3.55
C VAL A 12 -5.22 31.36 4.38
N TRP A 13 -5.43 30.83 5.58
CA TRP A 13 -4.36 30.34 6.45
C TRP A 13 -4.31 28.81 6.38
N ALA A 14 -3.16 28.26 6.00
CA ALA A 14 -2.97 26.82 5.85
C ALA A 14 -1.54 26.42 6.19
N THR A 15 -1.38 25.23 6.76
CA THR A 15 -0.05 24.62 6.96
C THR A 15 0.48 24.07 5.64
N THR A 16 1.81 24.00 5.50
CA THR A 16 2.46 23.42 4.32
C THR A 16 2.01 21.97 4.07
N ASP A 17 1.74 21.20 5.14
CA ASP A 17 1.16 19.85 5.03
C ASP A 17 -0.25 19.85 4.41
N ARG A 18 -1.10 20.81 4.77
CA ARG A 18 -2.44 20.96 4.17
C ARG A 18 -2.35 21.34 2.70
N LEU A 19 -1.42 22.21 2.34
CA LEU A 19 -1.18 22.60 0.94
C LEU A 19 -0.61 21.42 0.14
N ALA A 20 0.31 20.67 0.73
CA ALA A 20 0.92 19.48 0.14
C ALA A 20 -0.09 18.32 -0.01
N ALA A 21 -1.17 18.29 0.77
CA ALA A 21 -2.30 17.37 0.59
C ALA A 21 -3.23 17.74 -0.59
N GLY A 22 -3.04 18.91 -1.18
CA GLY A 22 -3.81 19.39 -2.33
C GLY A 22 -3.48 18.65 -3.63
N ARG A 23 -4.32 18.85 -4.65
CA ARG A 23 -4.11 18.29 -6.00
C ARG A 23 -2.80 18.78 -6.60
N ARG A 24 -2.17 17.96 -7.46
CA ARG A 24 -0.88 18.30 -8.08
C ARG A 24 -0.88 19.68 -8.74
N LYS A 25 -1.94 20.02 -9.49
CA LYS A 25 -2.10 21.35 -10.10
C LYS A 25 -1.98 22.51 -9.12
N LEU A 26 -2.57 22.39 -7.92
CA LEU A 26 -2.48 23.42 -6.88
C LEU A 26 -1.06 23.47 -6.31
N ARG A 27 -0.44 22.32 -6.07
CA ARG A 27 0.94 22.25 -5.54
C ARG A 27 1.96 22.81 -6.51
N ASP A 28 1.81 22.50 -7.80
CA ASP A 28 2.66 22.99 -8.88
C ASP A 28 2.55 24.53 -8.97
N ALA A 29 1.32 25.07 -8.94
CA ALA A 29 1.08 26.51 -8.92
C ALA A 29 1.68 27.20 -7.67
N LEU A 30 1.53 26.59 -6.48
CA LEU A 30 2.16 27.09 -5.26
C LEU A 30 3.69 27.03 -5.33
N ALA A 31 4.26 25.97 -5.89
CA ALA A 31 5.70 25.84 -6.06
C ALA A 31 6.26 26.91 -7.00
N GLU A 32 5.54 27.27 -8.07
CA GLU A 32 5.93 28.40 -8.93
C GLU A 32 5.89 29.74 -8.20
N ILE A 33 4.84 30.01 -7.41
CA ILE A 33 4.76 31.23 -6.60
C ILE A 33 5.93 31.31 -5.62
N VAL A 34 6.25 30.20 -4.96
CA VAL A 34 7.34 30.09 -4.00
C VAL A 34 8.70 30.31 -4.67
N ARG A 35 8.94 29.75 -5.86
CA ARG A 35 10.17 30.01 -6.63
C ARG A 35 10.32 31.48 -7.00
N LYS A 36 9.26 32.12 -7.49
CA LYS A 36 9.26 33.56 -7.79
C LYS A 36 9.55 34.40 -6.55
N ALA A 37 9.01 34.03 -5.39
CA ALA A 37 9.27 34.75 -4.15
C ALA A 37 10.75 34.67 -3.73
N VAL A 38 11.41 33.52 -3.96
CA VAL A 38 12.86 33.36 -3.74
C VAL A 38 13.68 34.18 -4.73
N GLU A 39 13.33 34.13 -6.02
CA GLU A 39 14.00 34.90 -7.08
C GLU A 39 13.95 36.41 -6.81
N ASN A 40 12.83 36.90 -6.27
CA ASN A 40 12.66 38.30 -5.90
C ASN A 40 13.25 38.66 -4.52
N GLY A 41 13.90 37.71 -3.83
CA GLY A 41 14.51 37.94 -2.51
C GLY A 41 13.51 38.15 -1.37
N TRP A 42 12.24 37.79 -1.57
CA TRP A 42 11.19 37.97 -0.56
C TRP A 42 11.25 36.92 0.55
N VAL A 43 11.95 35.80 0.32
CA VAL A 43 12.04 34.67 1.26
C VAL A 43 13.42 34.02 1.18
N ASN A 44 13.92 33.49 2.30
CA ASN A 44 15.22 32.82 2.38
C ASN A 44 15.18 31.44 1.68
N LYS A 45 16.19 31.18 0.84
CA LYS A 45 16.37 29.94 0.07
C LYS A 45 16.37 28.67 0.93
N GLU A 46 17.09 28.65 2.06
CA GLU A 46 17.20 27.44 2.90
C GLU A 46 15.87 26.98 3.50
N THR A 47 15.02 27.93 3.91
CA THR A 47 13.68 27.62 4.42
C THR A 47 12.76 27.15 3.30
N THR A 48 13.00 27.66 2.09
CA THR A 48 12.12 27.48 0.95
C THR A 48 12.35 26.16 0.22
N ASP A 49 13.59 25.67 0.18
CA ASP A 49 13.92 24.37 -0.41
C ASP A 49 13.10 23.25 0.24
N ARG A 50 12.97 23.28 1.57
CA ARG A 50 12.13 22.33 2.32
C ARG A 50 10.64 22.43 1.96
N TRP A 51 10.13 23.62 1.67
CA TRP A 51 8.74 23.80 1.24
C TRP A 51 8.51 23.34 -0.19
N LEU A 52 9.45 23.64 -1.10
CA LEU A 52 9.41 23.22 -2.49
C LEU A 52 9.47 21.70 -2.61
N ASP A 53 10.38 21.05 -1.86
CA ASP A 53 10.41 19.59 -1.77
C ASP A 53 9.09 19.03 -1.25
N LYS A 54 8.50 19.66 -0.21
CA LYS A 54 7.23 19.22 0.35
C LYS A 54 6.04 19.40 -0.60
N LEU A 55 6.00 20.47 -1.40
CA LEU A 55 4.97 20.70 -2.41
C LEU A 55 5.14 19.77 -3.61
N ARG A 56 6.38 19.51 -4.02
CA ARG A 56 6.75 18.57 -5.08
C ARG A 56 6.38 17.13 -4.69
N SER A 57 6.79 16.68 -3.51
CA SER A 57 6.45 15.35 -2.98
C SER A 57 4.97 15.24 -2.59
N GLY A 58 4.35 16.34 -2.17
CA GLY A 58 3.02 16.32 -1.56
C GLY A 58 3.03 15.70 -0.15
N LEU A 59 1.89 15.78 0.55
CA LEU A 59 1.62 14.91 1.70
C LEU A 59 1.46 13.46 1.23
N THR A 60 0.99 13.31 0.00
CA THR A 60 0.78 12.05 -0.70
C THR A 60 1.32 12.20 -2.12
N LEU A 61 2.24 11.31 -2.52
CA LEU A 61 2.91 11.37 -3.83
C LEU A 61 1.92 11.07 -4.96
N ARG A 62 0.90 10.28 -4.66
CA ARG A 62 -0.12 9.85 -5.60
C ARG A 62 -1.48 10.36 -5.16
N GLU A 63 -2.13 11.15 -6.02
CA GLU A 63 -3.45 11.72 -5.76
C GLU A 63 -4.43 10.59 -5.38
N GLY A 64 -5.07 10.71 -4.22
CA GLY A 64 -6.02 9.71 -3.70
C GLY A 64 -5.43 8.66 -2.74
N TRP A 65 -4.12 8.47 -2.64
CA TRP A 65 -3.50 7.53 -1.70
C TRP A 65 -3.06 8.22 -0.40
N PRO A 66 -3.14 7.62 0.80
CA PRO A 66 -2.64 8.23 2.03
C PRO A 66 -1.13 8.13 2.11
N LYS A 67 -0.52 8.87 3.03
CA LYS A 67 0.88 8.69 3.38
C LYS A 67 1.04 7.39 4.15
N TYR A 68 1.72 6.41 3.57
CA TYR A 68 2.15 5.21 4.28
C TYR A 68 3.53 5.44 4.89
N GLU A 69 3.67 5.02 6.14
CA GLU A 69 4.95 4.77 6.78
C GLU A 69 5.50 3.47 6.19
N VAL A 70 6.68 3.56 5.57
CA VAL A 70 7.37 2.43 4.95
C VAL A 70 8.78 2.43 5.51
N GLY A 71 9.15 1.39 6.26
CA GLY A 71 10.44 1.33 6.93
C GLY A 71 10.86 -0.09 7.27
N LEU A 72 11.96 -0.23 7.99
CA LEU A 72 12.46 -1.53 8.45
C LEU A 72 12.19 -1.70 9.95
N VAL A 73 11.53 -2.79 10.31
CA VAL A 73 11.37 -3.22 11.71
C VAL A 73 12.11 -4.54 11.85
N LYS A 74 13.19 -4.54 12.65
CA LYS A 74 14.06 -5.72 12.84
C LYS A 74 14.53 -6.33 11.50
N GLY A 75 14.82 -5.48 10.51
CA GLY A 75 15.29 -5.90 9.17
C GLY A 75 14.21 -6.40 8.21
N ALA A 76 12.93 -6.39 8.60
CA ALA A 76 11.79 -6.68 7.74
C ALA A 76 11.10 -5.40 7.28
N LEU A 77 10.64 -5.35 6.02
CA LEU A 77 9.86 -4.22 5.52
C LEU A 77 8.51 -4.18 6.25
N ALA A 78 8.24 -3.05 6.89
CA ALA A 78 6.97 -2.76 7.54
C ALA A 78 6.28 -1.63 6.79
N VAL A 79 4.98 -1.81 6.51
CA VAL A 79 4.13 -0.82 5.85
C VAL A 79 2.91 -0.56 6.71
N ARG A 80 2.72 0.70 7.12
CA ARG A 80 1.63 1.11 8.00
C ARG A 80 0.99 2.41 7.54
N TYR A 81 -0.31 2.51 7.74
CA TYR A 81 -1.05 3.76 7.68
C TYR A 81 -1.57 4.09 9.07
N THR A 82 -1.29 5.30 9.56
CA THR A 82 -1.66 5.80 10.88
C THR A 82 -2.64 6.96 10.73
N SER A 83 -3.65 7.03 11.61
CA SER A 83 -4.64 8.10 11.60
C SER A 83 -5.38 8.19 12.93
N ILE A 84 -5.55 9.42 13.42
CA ILE A 84 -6.47 9.76 14.52
C ILE A 84 -7.94 9.74 14.10
N SER A 85 -8.22 9.69 12.79
CA SER A 85 -9.58 9.63 12.25
C SER A 85 -10.01 8.19 12.00
N ILE A 86 -11.08 7.75 12.68
CA ILE A 86 -11.74 6.45 12.46
C ILE A 86 -12.13 6.31 10.98
N LYS A 87 -12.78 7.33 10.42
CA LYS A 87 -13.17 7.35 8.99
C LYS A 87 -11.98 7.18 8.06
N GLY A 88 -10.81 7.70 8.45
CA GLY A 88 -9.55 7.51 7.72
C GLY A 88 -9.14 6.03 7.68
N ILE A 89 -9.13 5.38 8.84
CA ILE A 89 -8.79 3.95 9.00
C ILE A 89 -9.77 3.06 8.23
N GLU A 90 -11.08 3.29 8.37
CA GLU A 90 -12.12 2.53 7.65
C GLU A 90 -12.04 2.71 6.14
N ARG A 91 -11.71 3.92 5.68
CA ARG A 91 -11.52 4.19 4.25
C ARG A 91 -10.32 3.42 3.72
N GLU A 92 -9.21 3.35 4.46
CA GLU A 92 -8.05 2.62 3.99
C GLU A 92 -8.28 1.10 3.97
N ALA A 93 -8.90 0.56 5.03
CA ALA A 93 -9.29 -0.85 5.05
C ALA A 93 -10.22 -1.21 3.87
N ARG A 94 -11.18 -0.33 3.54
CA ARG A 94 -12.03 -0.50 2.35
C ARG A 94 -11.23 -0.46 1.04
N ARG A 95 -10.23 0.42 0.90
CA ARG A 95 -9.39 0.45 -0.30
C ARG A 95 -8.61 -0.84 -0.48
N LEU A 96 -7.99 -1.35 0.60
CA LEU A 96 -7.26 -2.61 0.55
C LEU A 96 -8.19 -3.77 0.18
N ARG A 97 -9.43 -3.79 0.71
CA ARG A 97 -10.46 -4.76 0.29
C ARG A 97 -10.86 -4.62 -1.17
N ALA A 98 -11.03 -3.41 -1.68
CA ALA A 98 -11.37 -3.16 -3.09
C ALA A 98 -10.28 -3.65 -4.06
N MET A 99 -9.02 -3.66 -3.62
CA MET A 99 -7.90 -4.26 -4.33
C MET A 99 -7.87 -5.79 -4.22
N GLY A 100 -8.70 -6.41 -3.37
CA GLY A 100 -8.73 -7.85 -3.15
C GLY A 100 -7.90 -8.34 -1.96
N LEU A 101 -7.39 -7.44 -1.11
CA LEU A 101 -6.76 -7.84 0.14
C LEU A 101 -7.81 -8.21 1.20
N VAL A 102 -7.48 -9.16 2.07
CA VAL A 102 -8.39 -9.69 3.09
C VAL A 102 -7.87 -9.28 4.46
N GLU A 103 -8.72 -8.64 5.26
CA GLU A 103 -8.38 -8.26 6.63
C GLU A 103 -8.12 -9.52 7.48
N GLY A 104 -7.13 -9.46 8.38
CA GLY A 104 -6.65 -10.60 9.18
C GLY A 104 -5.70 -11.53 8.44
N ARG A 105 -5.67 -11.52 7.09
CA ARG A 105 -4.75 -12.33 6.28
C ARG A 105 -3.67 -11.51 5.59
N HIS A 106 -4.06 -10.41 4.98
CA HIS A 106 -3.20 -9.54 4.17
C HIS A 106 -2.89 -8.23 4.89
N PHE A 107 -3.80 -7.74 5.72
CA PHE A 107 -3.59 -6.56 6.54
C PHE A 107 -4.35 -6.69 7.87
N ALA A 108 -3.92 -5.94 8.87
CA ALA A 108 -4.57 -5.86 10.17
C ALA A 108 -5.02 -4.42 10.43
N VAL A 109 -6.20 -4.26 11.03
CA VAL A 109 -6.73 -2.97 11.45
C VAL A 109 -6.74 -2.91 12.97
N LYS A 110 -6.24 -1.82 13.53
CA LYS A 110 -6.40 -1.49 14.95
C LYS A 110 -7.13 -0.16 15.08
N MET A 111 -8.27 -0.18 15.75
CA MET A 111 -9.09 1.01 16.01
C MET A 111 -8.56 1.82 17.20
N LEU A 112 -9.04 3.06 17.28
CA LEU A 112 -8.76 3.97 18.39
C LEU A 112 -9.35 3.40 19.69
N GLU A 113 -8.52 3.25 20.72
CA GLU A 113 -8.96 3.10 22.11
C GLU A 113 -8.19 4.10 22.97
N GLY A 114 -8.91 4.90 23.77
CA GLY A 114 -8.31 5.82 24.75
C GLY A 114 -7.49 6.98 24.16
N GLY A 115 -7.86 7.52 22.99
CA GLY A 115 -7.21 8.69 22.39
C GLY A 115 -5.87 8.43 21.68
N ARG A 116 -5.47 7.16 21.52
CA ARG A 116 -4.29 6.75 20.75
C ARG A 116 -4.63 6.59 19.26
N GLU A 117 -3.65 6.83 18.39
CA GLU A 117 -3.79 6.66 16.93
C GLU A 117 -4.20 5.23 16.54
N GLY A 118 -5.10 5.14 15.56
CA GLY A 118 -5.49 3.90 14.92
C GLY A 118 -4.55 3.62 13.77
N TYR A 119 -4.45 2.36 13.35
CA TYR A 119 -3.61 2.02 12.21
C TYR A 119 -4.11 0.85 11.38
N VAL A 120 -3.68 0.85 10.13
CA VAL A 120 -3.77 -0.28 9.21
C VAL A 120 -2.34 -0.76 8.94
N SER A 121 -2.03 -1.98 9.34
CA SER A 121 -0.74 -2.63 9.06
C SER A 121 -0.89 -3.59 7.90
N ILE A 122 -0.10 -3.41 6.84
CA ILE A 122 -0.07 -4.38 5.74
C ILE A 122 0.97 -5.44 6.09
N LEU A 123 0.51 -6.69 6.11
CA LEU A 123 1.34 -7.83 6.44
C LEU A 123 2.24 -8.19 5.26
N ARG A 124 3.31 -8.94 5.53
CA ARG A 124 4.23 -9.42 4.49
C ARG A 124 3.49 -10.21 3.40
N GLU A 125 2.55 -11.05 3.81
CA GLU A 125 1.70 -11.85 2.95
C GLU A 125 0.79 -10.96 2.09
N GLY A 126 0.32 -9.84 2.64
CA GLY A 126 -0.47 -8.85 1.89
C GLY A 126 0.34 -8.13 0.82
N LEU A 127 1.60 -7.77 1.10
CA LEU A 127 2.50 -7.21 0.08
C LEU A 127 2.78 -8.22 -1.03
N ALA A 128 3.08 -9.47 -0.69
CA ALA A 128 3.32 -10.52 -1.67
C ALA A 128 2.08 -10.77 -2.55
N TYR A 129 0.89 -10.81 -1.93
CA TYR A 129 -0.35 -11.00 -2.67
C TYR A 129 -0.72 -9.77 -3.52
N ALA A 130 -0.46 -8.55 -3.06
CA ALA A 130 -0.61 -7.35 -3.89
C ALA A 130 0.33 -7.37 -5.11
N VAL A 131 1.58 -7.86 -4.96
CA VAL A 131 2.48 -8.09 -6.10
C VAL A 131 1.89 -9.12 -7.06
N TRP A 132 1.38 -10.24 -6.56
CA TRP A 132 0.71 -11.25 -7.38
C TRP A 132 -0.47 -10.66 -8.16
N LEU A 133 -1.35 -9.92 -7.48
CA LEU A 133 -2.52 -9.27 -8.07
C LEU A 133 -2.14 -8.23 -9.12
N SER A 134 -1.00 -7.54 -8.98
CA SER A 134 -0.52 -6.58 -9.97
C SER A 134 -0.16 -7.22 -11.33
N ILE A 135 0.08 -8.53 -11.34
CA ILE A 135 0.41 -9.31 -12.54
C ILE A 135 -0.80 -10.12 -13.01
N HIS A 136 -1.40 -10.88 -12.09
CA HIS A 136 -2.39 -11.91 -12.38
C HIS A 136 -3.83 -11.52 -12.03
N GLY A 137 -4.04 -10.41 -11.33
CA GLY A 137 -5.38 -9.90 -11.07
C GLY A 137 -6.11 -9.52 -12.35
N SER A 138 -7.41 -9.28 -12.25
CA SER A 138 -8.26 -8.90 -13.38
C SER A 138 -8.80 -7.48 -13.24
N GLY A 139 -8.91 -6.76 -14.36
CA GLY A 139 -9.56 -5.45 -14.43
C GLY A 139 -9.01 -4.44 -13.42
N GLU A 140 -9.92 -3.80 -12.68
CA GLU A 140 -9.59 -2.75 -11.72
C GLU A 140 -8.73 -3.25 -10.55
N GLN A 141 -8.91 -4.52 -10.15
CA GLN A 141 -8.12 -5.13 -9.08
C GLN A 141 -6.62 -5.11 -9.39
N ARG A 142 -6.25 -5.52 -10.61
CA ARG A 142 -4.87 -5.52 -11.09
C ARG A 142 -4.29 -4.12 -11.14
N ARG A 143 -5.07 -3.17 -11.65
CA ARG A 143 -4.69 -1.76 -11.73
C ARG A 143 -4.40 -1.22 -10.33
N LEU A 144 -5.33 -1.35 -9.39
CA LEU A 144 -5.16 -0.88 -8.01
C LEU A 144 -3.94 -1.50 -7.33
N ALA A 145 -3.70 -2.80 -7.55
CA ALA A 145 -2.54 -3.49 -6.99
C ALA A 145 -1.22 -2.98 -7.59
N ALA A 146 -1.14 -2.81 -8.91
CA ALA A 146 0.03 -2.23 -9.56
C ALA A 146 0.29 -0.78 -9.11
N GLU A 147 -0.77 0.02 -8.97
CA GLU A 147 -0.67 1.39 -8.48
C GLU A 147 -0.16 1.45 -7.03
N PHE A 148 -0.68 0.56 -6.18
CA PHE A 148 -0.25 0.44 -4.79
C PHE A 148 1.22 0.03 -4.66
N ILE A 149 1.66 -1.00 -5.39
CA ILE A 149 3.06 -1.43 -5.36
C ILE A 149 4.01 -0.34 -5.84
N GLY A 150 3.67 0.33 -6.94
CA GLY A 150 4.48 1.45 -7.44
C GLY A 150 4.60 2.56 -6.39
N TYR A 151 3.49 2.89 -5.72
CA TYR A 151 3.49 3.88 -4.65
C TYR A 151 4.33 3.44 -3.44
N MET A 152 4.27 2.16 -3.03
CA MET A 152 5.08 1.66 -1.91
C MET A 152 6.58 1.69 -2.20
N LEU A 153 6.99 1.41 -3.45
CA LEU A 153 8.39 1.53 -3.86
C LEU A 153 8.88 2.98 -3.82
N GLU A 154 8.03 3.91 -4.24
CA GLU A 154 8.30 5.35 -4.15
C GLU A 154 8.47 5.78 -2.68
N ARG A 155 7.54 5.38 -1.80
CA ARG A 155 7.64 5.61 -0.35
C ARG A 155 8.91 5.04 0.26
N ALA A 156 9.28 3.81 -0.12
CA ALA A 156 10.51 3.18 0.35
C ALA A 156 11.76 3.93 -0.12
N GLY A 157 11.72 4.53 -1.31
CA GLY A 157 12.78 5.39 -1.85
C GLY A 157 13.02 6.64 -0.99
N GLU A 158 11.95 7.26 -0.50
CA GLU A 158 12.05 8.42 0.38
C GLU A 158 12.57 8.08 1.77
N GLU A 159 12.24 6.91 2.31
CA GLU A 159 12.73 6.48 3.62
C GLU A 159 14.24 6.18 3.58
N GLY A 160 14.75 5.66 2.46
CA GLY A 160 16.18 5.52 2.24
C GLY A 160 16.54 4.33 1.34
N LYS A 161 17.78 4.34 0.88
CA LYS A 161 18.30 3.35 -0.08
C LYS A 161 18.12 1.91 0.40
N GLU A 162 18.39 1.61 1.67
CA GLU A 162 18.27 0.26 2.23
C GLU A 162 16.81 -0.24 2.23
N VAL A 163 15.87 0.64 2.61
CA VAL A 163 14.43 0.36 2.62
C VAL A 163 13.94 0.09 1.20
N HIS A 164 14.36 0.95 0.25
CA HIS A 164 14.04 0.81 -1.16
C HIS A 164 14.56 -0.51 -1.74
N GLU A 165 15.83 -0.86 -1.51
CA GLU A 165 16.41 -2.11 -1.97
C GLU A 165 15.67 -3.33 -1.41
N LYS A 166 15.26 -3.27 -0.14
CA LYS A 166 14.46 -4.33 0.49
C LYS A 166 13.08 -4.44 -0.16
N ALA A 167 12.41 -3.31 -0.40
CA ALA A 167 11.11 -3.27 -1.06
C ALA A 167 11.18 -3.82 -2.49
N VAL A 168 12.21 -3.44 -3.27
CA VAL A 168 12.47 -3.98 -4.61
C VAL A 168 12.69 -5.49 -4.57
N LYS A 169 13.48 -6.01 -3.61
CA LYS A 169 13.69 -7.46 -3.43
C LYS A 169 12.39 -8.20 -3.15
N ILE A 170 11.51 -7.64 -2.31
CA ILE A 170 10.19 -8.22 -2.02
C ILE A 170 9.33 -8.26 -3.29
N VAL A 171 9.32 -7.19 -4.09
CA VAL A 171 8.57 -7.14 -5.35
C VAL A 171 9.14 -8.16 -6.34
N LYS A 172 10.46 -8.24 -6.53
CA LYS A 172 11.10 -9.22 -7.41
C LYS A 172 10.74 -10.66 -7.01
N ARG A 173 10.91 -11.00 -5.73
CA ARG A 173 10.55 -12.32 -5.21
C ARG A 173 9.06 -12.60 -5.32
N GLY A 174 8.20 -11.61 -5.12
CA GLY A 174 6.76 -11.73 -5.33
C GLY A 174 6.38 -12.01 -6.78
N ARG A 175 7.13 -11.46 -7.75
CA ARG A 175 6.97 -11.77 -9.19
C ARG A 175 7.45 -13.18 -9.51
N GLU A 176 8.56 -13.61 -8.94
CA GLU A 176 9.11 -14.98 -9.10
C GLU A 176 8.17 -16.03 -8.50
N VAL A 177 7.71 -15.84 -7.26
CA VAL A 177 6.77 -16.78 -6.61
C VAL A 177 5.39 -16.70 -7.27
N GLY A 178 4.97 -15.54 -7.75
CA GLY A 178 3.72 -15.41 -8.49
C GLY A 178 3.72 -16.07 -9.86
N SER A 179 4.91 -16.33 -10.42
CA SER A 179 5.06 -17.10 -11.65
C SER A 179 4.88 -18.62 -11.46
N LEU A 180 4.89 -19.13 -10.22
CA LEU A 180 4.57 -20.52 -9.91
C LEU A 180 3.06 -20.69 -9.72
N ARG A 181 2.35 -21.18 -10.74
CA ARG A 181 0.94 -21.56 -10.60
C ARG A 181 0.86 -22.93 -9.94
N LEU A 182 -0.17 -23.16 -9.13
CA LEU A 182 -0.61 -24.53 -8.80
C LEU A 182 -0.80 -25.33 -10.08
N ALA A 183 -1.33 -24.70 -11.14
CA ALA A 183 -1.49 -25.28 -12.46
C ALA A 183 -0.18 -25.66 -13.20
N ASP A 184 0.98 -25.18 -12.72
CA ASP A 184 2.28 -25.49 -13.31
C ASP A 184 2.91 -26.74 -12.68
N VAL A 185 2.31 -27.29 -11.61
CA VAL A 185 2.71 -28.58 -11.02
C VAL A 185 2.17 -29.70 -11.91
N ARG A 186 3.00 -30.14 -12.86
CA ARG A 186 2.74 -31.29 -13.74
C ARG A 186 3.68 -32.45 -13.40
N GLY A 187 3.18 -33.68 -13.48
CA GLY A 187 4.00 -34.86 -13.25
C GLY A 187 4.24 -35.18 -11.78
N ALA A 188 3.38 -34.69 -10.88
CA ALA A 188 3.53 -34.93 -9.46
C ALA A 188 3.08 -36.35 -9.10
N GLU A 189 3.94 -37.11 -8.46
CA GLU A 189 3.64 -38.43 -7.94
C GLU A 189 2.87 -38.31 -6.60
N VAL A 190 1.65 -38.82 -6.58
CA VAL A 190 0.77 -38.83 -5.39
C VAL A 190 0.26 -40.23 -5.13
N GLU A 191 0.27 -40.65 -3.86
CA GLU A 191 -0.30 -41.92 -3.45
C GLU A 191 -1.79 -41.75 -3.15
N VAL A 192 -2.64 -42.48 -3.89
CA VAL A 192 -4.08 -42.53 -3.67
C VAL A 192 -4.45 -43.97 -3.36
N ARG A 193 -4.89 -44.24 -2.12
CA ARG A 193 -5.33 -45.57 -1.66
C ARG A 193 -4.27 -46.66 -1.92
N GLY A 194 -2.99 -46.40 -1.64
CA GLY A 194 -1.91 -47.38 -1.79
C GLY A 194 -1.34 -47.52 -3.20
N LYS A 195 -1.75 -46.69 -4.16
CA LYS A 195 -1.24 -46.68 -5.55
C LYS A 195 -0.69 -45.32 -5.92
N MET A 196 0.45 -45.33 -6.60
CA MET A 196 1.10 -44.12 -7.10
C MET A 196 0.41 -43.65 -8.39
N HIS A 197 0.07 -42.37 -8.44
CA HIS A 197 -0.52 -41.70 -9.59
C HIS A 197 0.31 -40.47 -9.95
N VAL A 198 0.53 -40.26 -11.24
CA VAL A 198 1.16 -39.04 -11.76
C VAL A 198 0.05 -38.07 -12.13
N VAL A 199 0.00 -36.90 -11.49
CA VAL A 199 -1.08 -35.93 -11.70
C VAL A 199 -0.56 -34.56 -12.12
N GLY A 200 -1.36 -33.88 -12.92
CA GLY A 200 -1.27 -32.44 -13.18
C GLY A 200 -2.24 -31.71 -12.28
N VAL A 201 -1.76 -30.77 -11.49
CA VAL A 201 -2.64 -29.91 -10.69
C VAL A 201 -3.31 -28.91 -11.63
N LEU A 202 -4.62 -28.73 -11.50
CA LEU A 202 -5.42 -27.76 -12.26
C LEU A 202 -5.75 -26.52 -11.43
N GLY A 203 -5.78 -26.65 -10.10
CA GLY A 203 -6.06 -25.55 -9.19
C GLY A 203 -6.18 -26.02 -7.74
N GLY A 204 -6.45 -25.09 -6.84
CA GLY A 204 -6.68 -25.43 -5.44
C GLY A 204 -7.16 -24.25 -4.61
N GLY A 205 -7.84 -24.56 -3.51
CA GLY A 205 -8.33 -23.59 -2.53
C GLY A 205 -8.10 -24.09 -1.12
N ALA A 206 -8.09 -23.19 -0.15
CA ALA A 206 -8.01 -23.54 1.26
C ALA A 206 -9.17 -22.90 2.01
N GLN A 207 -9.88 -23.69 2.80
CA GLN A 207 -10.99 -23.25 3.63
C GLN A 207 -10.75 -23.64 5.10
N PRO A 208 -11.03 -22.75 6.06
CA PRO A 208 -11.01 -23.11 7.47
C PRO A 208 -12.21 -24.03 7.79
N GLU A 209 -11.95 -25.12 8.51
CA GLU A 209 -12.94 -26.11 8.93
C GLU A 209 -12.80 -26.32 10.45
N LYS A 210 -13.92 -26.40 11.18
CA LYS A 210 -13.87 -26.70 12.62
C LYS A 210 -13.66 -28.20 12.80
N GLY A 211 -12.53 -28.59 13.37
CA GLY A 211 -12.30 -29.96 13.80
C GLY A 211 -13.17 -30.33 15.00
N TRP A 212 -13.32 -31.62 15.27
CA TRP A 212 -14.09 -32.14 16.41
C TRP A 212 -13.64 -31.64 17.78
N SER A 213 -12.38 -31.22 17.92
CA SER A 213 -11.83 -30.62 19.14
C SER A 213 -12.15 -29.11 19.30
N GLY A 214 -12.93 -28.53 18.39
CA GLY A 214 -13.22 -27.09 18.35
C GLY A 214 -12.08 -26.22 17.77
N LYS A 215 -10.93 -26.82 17.45
CA LYS A 215 -9.81 -26.12 16.78
C LYS A 215 -10.12 -25.91 15.30
N ILE A 216 -9.85 -24.70 14.81
CA ILE A 216 -9.93 -24.38 13.37
C ILE A 216 -8.75 -25.06 12.67
N LEU A 217 -9.05 -26.00 11.79
CA LEU A 217 -8.11 -26.69 10.90
C LEU A 217 -8.20 -26.08 9.51
N LEU A 218 -7.10 -26.11 8.76
CA LEU A 218 -7.09 -25.64 7.37
C LEU A 218 -7.31 -26.82 6.44
N ARG A 219 -8.45 -26.87 5.75
CA ARG A 219 -8.73 -27.85 4.71
C ARG A 219 -8.24 -27.30 3.38
N ILE A 220 -7.22 -27.93 2.81
CA ILE A 220 -6.72 -27.61 1.47
C ILE A 220 -7.36 -28.59 0.48
N LYS A 221 -8.01 -28.06 -0.55
CA LYS A 221 -8.57 -28.82 -1.66
C LYS A 221 -7.76 -28.51 -2.90
N ILE A 222 -7.20 -29.55 -3.52
CA ILE A 222 -6.46 -29.46 -4.77
C ILE A 222 -7.28 -30.20 -5.82
N THR A 223 -7.52 -29.55 -6.95
CA THR A 223 -8.11 -30.17 -8.14
C THR A 223 -6.95 -30.56 -9.06
N ALA A 224 -6.91 -31.83 -9.44
CA ALA A 224 -5.88 -32.37 -10.31
C ALA A 224 -6.51 -33.31 -11.34
N GLU A 225 -5.87 -33.45 -12.50
CA GLU A 225 -6.16 -34.44 -13.53
C GLU A 225 -5.01 -35.43 -13.62
N GLY A 226 -5.30 -36.69 -13.97
CA GLY A 226 -4.35 -37.78 -14.08
C GLY A 226 -4.92 -38.93 -14.89
#